data_AF-I1C988-F1
#
_entry.id   AF-I1C988-F1
#
_cell.length_a   1.000
_cell.length_b   1.000
_cell.length_c   1.000
_cell.angle_alpha   90.00
_cell.angle_beta   90.00
_cell.angle_gamma   90.00
#
_symmetry.space_group_name_H-M   'P 1'
#
loop_
_entity.id
_entity.type
_entity.pdbx_description
1 polymer ?
#
loop_
_entity_poly.entity_id
_entity_poly.type
_entity_poly.pdbx_seq_one_letter_code
_entity_poly.pdbx_strand_id
1 'polypeptide(L)'
;MQMCLLKKVLIQWKRGHRRLIQREIALLNGIPIHRPLLVDPIPHLPPIKPFYYKHIHKKDTGEENSSGYGSVQSSSPFSFITTDSNTTKDTANSGKTSFDEEDEENSDQSMKNKYTRKYKRHPKPDINAPIKPPSAYVMFSNEARSRLKDQSLSFSDIAKIVGDQWKNLGSREKKIYERNAMRAKDEYLDALEKYKQTKKYRDYQAYLTEFKSKQHEENKRITRQRKRLKRDSLTSSSVKR
;
A
#
# COMPACT_ATOMS: atom_id res chain seq x y z
N MET A 1 5.91 -6.23 -44.56
CA MET A 1 6.18 -7.28 -43.54
C MET A 1 7.66 -7.27 -43.18
N GLN A 2 8.10 -6.38 -42.28
CA GLN A 2 9.50 -6.37 -41.81
C GLN A 2 9.62 -5.74 -40.42
N MET A 3 8.73 -6.13 -39.51
CA MET A 3 8.68 -5.63 -38.12
C MET A 3 8.71 -6.76 -37.08
N CYS A 4 9.44 -7.87 -37.33
CA CYS A 4 9.47 -8.99 -36.36
C CYS A 4 10.79 -9.76 -36.21
N LEU A 5 11.91 -9.32 -36.78
CA LEU A 5 13.17 -10.08 -36.70
C LEU A 5 14.33 -9.23 -36.20
N LEU A 6 14.34 -8.99 -34.89
CA LEU A 6 15.54 -8.94 -34.06
C LEU A 6 15.15 -9.33 -32.64
N LYS A 7 15.04 -10.66 -32.45
CA LYS A 7 14.83 -11.29 -31.15
C LYS A 7 15.99 -10.93 -30.21
N LYS A 8 15.62 -10.60 -28.97
CA LYS A 8 16.29 -11.02 -27.74
C LYS A 8 17.79 -10.70 -27.65
N VAL A 9 18.13 -9.44 -27.36
CA VAL A 9 19.28 -9.17 -26.50
C VAL A 9 18.78 -9.17 -25.07
N LEU A 10 19.27 -10.13 -24.29
CA LEU A 10 18.99 -10.27 -22.87
C LEU A 10 19.74 -9.18 -22.10
N ILE A 11 19.26 -7.95 -22.14
CA ILE A 11 19.96 -6.84 -21.48
C ILE A 11 19.46 -6.73 -20.04
N GLN A 12 20.30 -7.11 -19.08
CA GLN A 12 20.13 -6.78 -17.67
C GLN A 12 20.21 -5.25 -17.48
N TRP A 13 19.09 -4.53 -17.66
CA TRP A 13 19.05 -3.07 -17.46
C TRP A 13 19.10 -2.76 -15.96
N LYS A 14 20.30 -2.53 -15.43
CA LYS A 14 20.50 -2.01 -14.07
C LYS A 14 20.05 -0.54 -14.00
N ARG A 15 19.74 -0.11 -12.77
CA ARG A 15 19.35 1.26 -12.42
C ARG A 15 20.39 2.26 -12.98
N GLY A 16 20.00 3.07 -13.97
CA GLY A 16 20.89 4.02 -14.67
C GLY A 16 20.99 3.81 -16.18
N HIS A 17 20.68 2.62 -16.69
CA HIS A 17 20.77 2.32 -18.13
C HIS A 17 19.84 3.19 -18.99
N ARG A 18 18.66 3.57 -18.47
CA ARG A 18 17.76 4.54 -19.12
C ARG A 18 18.47 5.86 -19.45
N ARG A 19 19.34 6.36 -18.57
CA ARG A 19 20.07 7.62 -18.83
C ARG A 19 21.15 7.45 -19.90
N LEU A 20 21.81 6.30 -19.92
CA LEU A 20 22.80 5.97 -20.95
C LEU A 20 22.14 5.88 -22.33
N ILE A 21 21.01 5.19 -22.42
CA ILE A 21 20.23 5.05 -23.66
C ILE A 21 19.67 6.40 -24.11
N GLN A 22 19.13 7.19 -23.18
CA GLN A 22 18.69 8.56 -23.48
C GLN A 22 19.85 9.42 -24.01
N ARG A 23 21.06 9.24 -23.48
CA ARG A 23 22.26 9.96 -23.94
C ARG A 23 22.71 9.50 -25.32
N GLU A 24 22.72 8.20 -25.57
CA GLU A 24 23.07 7.62 -26.86
C GLU A 24 22.10 8.05 -27.96
N ILE A 25 20.79 8.00 -27.70
CA ILE A 25 19.76 8.53 -28.62
C ILE A 25 19.96 10.03 -28.87
N ALA A 26 20.27 10.80 -27.82
CA ALA A 26 20.51 12.23 -27.97
C ALA A 26 21.76 12.53 -28.80
N LEU A 27 22.82 11.72 -28.71
CA LEU A 27 24.01 11.87 -29.54
C LEU A 27 23.74 11.55 -31.01
N LEU A 28 22.94 10.51 -31.28
CA LEU A 28 22.48 10.19 -32.65
C LEU A 28 21.63 11.33 -33.24
N ASN A 29 20.90 12.06 -32.39
CA ASN A 29 20.14 13.25 -32.77
C ASN A 29 20.98 14.55 -32.78
N GLY A 30 22.32 14.46 -32.67
CA GLY A 30 23.22 15.61 -32.75
C GLY A 30 23.33 16.47 -31.50
N ILE A 31 22.86 16.00 -30.34
CA ILE A 31 22.92 16.73 -29.06
C ILE A 31 24.26 16.40 -28.34
N PRO A 32 25.18 17.36 -28.15
CA PRO A 32 26.52 17.08 -27.62
C PRO A 32 26.56 16.55 -26.16
N ILE A 33 27.48 15.61 -25.89
CA ILE A 33 28.43 15.53 -24.74
C ILE A 33 28.09 16.27 -23.43
N HIS A 34 28.13 17.59 -23.52
CA HIS A 34 28.10 18.46 -22.35
C HIS A 34 26.75 19.18 -22.21
N ARG A 35 25.86 19.07 -23.21
CA ARG A 35 24.53 19.64 -23.14
C ARG A 35 23.61 18.71 -22.32
N PRO A 36 23.02 19.19 -21.20
CA PRO A 36 22.10 18.40 -20.42
C PRO A 36 20.86 18.07 -21.27
N LEU A 37 20.37 16.84 -21.17
CA LEU A 37 19.11 16.46 -21.80
C LEU A 37 17.99 17.16 -21.03
N LEU A 38 17.38 18.14 -21.68
CA LEU A 38 16.22 18.84 -21.15
C LEU A 38 15.05 17.85 -21.24
N VAL A 39 14.85 17.10 -20.16
CA VAL A 39 13.61 16.36 -19.97
C VAL A 39 12.59 17.44 -19.72
N ASP A 40 11.66 17.65 -20.65
CA ASP A 40 10.55 18.58 -20.45
C ASP A 40 10.02 18.34 -19.03
N PRO A 41 9.99 19.37 -18.17
CA PRO A 41 9.36 19.22 -16.87
C PRO A 41 7.97 18.69 -17.17
N ILE A 42 7.64 17.54 -16.59
CA ILE A 42 6.28 16.99 -16.62
C ILE A 42 5.36 18.19 -16.41
N PRO A 43 4.44 18.50 -17.35
CA PRO A 43 3.56 19.64 -17.23
C PRO A 43 3.05 19.65 -15.80
N HIS A 44 3.24 20.76 -15.10
CA HIS A 44 2.87 20.89 -13.69
C HIS A 44 1.37 20.64 -13.58
N LEU A 45 0.99 19.38 -13.48
CA LEU A 45 -0.37 18.96 -13.26
C LEU A 45 -0.75 19.64 -11.94
N PRO A 46 -1.87 20.38 -11.92
CA PRO A 46 -2.31 21.03 -10.70
C PRO A 46 -2.33 19.99 -9.58
N PRO A 47 -1.89 20.35 -8.37
CA PRO A 47 -1.87 19.43 -7.24
C PRO A 47 -3.26 18.79 -7.15
N ILE A 48 -3.30 17.47 -7.25
CA ILE A 48 -4.52 16.69 -7.10
C ILE A 48 -5.06 17.09 -5.74
N LYS A 49 -6.14 17.88 -5.72
CA LYS A 49 -6.76 18.34 -4.49
C LYS A 49 -7.05 17.08 -3.66
N PRO A 50 -6.68 17.04 -2.38
CA PRO A 50 -7.05 15.92 -1.53
C PRO A 50 -8.55 15.72 -1.68
N PHE A 51 -8.95 14.48 -1.96
CA PHE A 51 -10.35 14.09 -2.05
C PHE A 51 -10.98 14.23 -0.66
N TYR A 52 -11.29 15.46 -0.26
CA TYR A 52 -12.07 15.72 0.92
C TYR A 52 -13.48 15.26 0.62
N TYR A 53 -13.90 14.23 1.34
CA TYR A 53 -15.29 13.83 1.40
C TYR A 53 -16.04 15.00 2.04
N LYS A 54 -16.67 15.83 1.22
CA LYS A 54 -17.54 16.92 1.69
C LYS A 54 -18.67 16.24 2.45
N HIS A 55 -18.71 16.40 3.77
CA HIS A 55 -19.82 15.93 4.59
C HIS A 55 -21.09 16.63 4.08
N ILE A 56 -21.93 15.89 3.36
CA ILE A 56 -23.27 16.36 3.02
C ILE A 56 -24.10 16.18 4.29
N HIS A 57 -24.13 17.21 5.12
CA HIS A 57 -25.21 17.37 6.08
C HIS A 57 -26.48 17.60 5.27
N LYS A 58 -27.35 16.59 5.21
CA LYS A 58 -28.72 16.75 4.72
C LYS A 58 -29.37 17.81 5.61
N LYS A 59 -29.58 19.01 5.06
CA LYS A 59 -30.64 19.89 5.55
C LYS A 59 -31.88 19.52 4.76
N ASP A 60 -32.92 19.12 5.49
CA ASP A 60 -34.23 18.87 4.93
C ASP A 60 -34.81 20.20 4.42
N THR A 61 -34.85 20.37 3.10
CA THR A 61 -35.76 21.31 2.42
C THR A 61 -36.14 20.70 1.08
N GLY A 62 -37.44 20.62 0.84
CA GLY A 62 -38.03 19.97 -0.32
C GLY A 62 -37.77 20.67 -1.66
N GLU A 63 -37.93 19.84 -2.68
CA GLU A 63 -38.33 20.14 -4.06
C GLU A 63 -37.35 20.78 -5.07
N GLU A 64 -37.36 20.12 -6.22
CA GLU A 64 -37.06 20.54 -7.60
C GLU A 64 -35.67 20.35 -8.23
N ASN A 65 -35.75 19.95 -9.50
CA ASN A 65 -34.75 19.33 -10.34
C ASN A 65 -33.53 20.22 -10.65
N SER A 66 -32.33 19.65 -10.64
CA SER A 66 -31.29 20.09 -11.57
C SER A 66 -30.27 19.00 -11.88
N SER A 67 -30.29 18.61 -13.15
CA SER A 67 -29.27 17.88 -13.88
C SER A 67 -27.88 18.50 -13.68
N GLY A 68 -26.90 17.71 -13.26
CA GLY A 68 -25.51 18.18 -13.26
C GLY A 68 -24.50 17.18 -12.71
N TYR A 69 -23.61 16.74 -13.61
CA TYR A 69 -22.32 16.09 -13.35
C TYR A 69 -22.37 14.63 -12.87
N GLY A 70 -21.65 13.69 -13.46
CA GLY A 70 -20.64 13.73 -14.52
C GLY A 70 -20.08 12.32 -14.59
N SER A 71 -20.16 11.71 -15.77
CA SER A 71 -19.57 10.40 -16.06
C SER A 71 -18.06 10.47 -15.81
N VAL A 72 -17.61 9.89 -14.70
CA VAL A 72 -16.18 9.66 -14.46
C VAL A 72 -15.90 8.18 -14.63
N GLN A 73 -15.29 7.88 -15.78
CA GLN A 73 -14.58 6.63 -16.05
C GLN A 73 -13.57 6.41 -14.91
N SER A 74 -13.89 5.52 -13.96
CA SER A 74 -12.94 5.15 -12.92
C SER A 74 -11.94 4.14 -13.50
N SER A 75 -10.79 4.63 -13.94
CA SER A 75 -9.58 3.82 -14.02
C SER A 75 -9.21 3.41 -12.60
N SER A 76 -9.52 2.14 -12.30
CA SER A 76 -9.36 1.50 -11.00
C SER A 76 -7.90 1.54 -10.53
N PRO A 77 -7.59 2.07 -9.34
CA PRO A 77 -6.36 1.73 -8.65
C PRO A 77 -6.58 0.39 -7.94
N PHE A 78 -5.84 -0.62 -8.39
CA PHE A 78 -5.81 -1.97 -7.82
C PHE A 78 -5.45 -1.92 -6.33
N SER A 79 -6.46 -1.91 -5.45
CA SER A 79 -6.28 -2.18 -4.02
C SER A 79 -6.63 -3.66 -3.77
N PHE A 80 -5.60 -4.50 -3.79
CA PHE A 80 -5.69 -5.89 -3.34
C PHE A 80 -5.86 -5.89 -1.82
N ILE A 81 -7.09 -6.15 -1.35
CA ILE A 81 -7.38 -6.44 0.05
C ILE A 81 -7.85 -7.89 0.11
N THR A 82 -6.97 -8.79 0.52
CA THR A 82 -7.34 -10.13 1.00
C THR A 82 -7.80 -9.96 2.44
N THR A 83 -9.09 -9.76 2.63
CA THR A 83 -9.75 -10.01 3.92
C THR A 83 -10.67 -11.20 3.72
N ASP A 84 -10.10 -12.39 3.83
CA ASP A 84 -10.90 -13.58 4.10
C ASP A 84 -11.31 -13.50 5.57
N SER A 85 -12.61 -13.30 5.79
CA SER A 85 -13.25 -13.45 7.10
C SER A 85 -14.21 -14.62 6.97
N ASN A 86 -13.79 -15.79 7.46
CA ASN A 86 -14.62 -16.85 8.03
C ASN A 86 -13.75 -18.08 8.38
N THR A 87 -13.06 -18.03 9.54
CA THR A 87 -12.76 -19.22 10.36
C THR A 87 -12.64 -18.80 11.82
N THR A 88 -13.75 -18.79 12.55
CA THR A 88 -13.76 -18.93 14.01
C THR A 88 -13.91 -20.41 14.34
N LYS A 89 -12.81 -21.13 14.55
CA LYS A 89 -12.73 -22.36 15.38
C LYS A 89 -11.29 -22.54 15.88
N ASP A 90 -11.13 -22.34 17.18
CA ASP A 90 -10.29 -23.12 18.11
C ASP A 90 -8.87 -23.50 17.68
N THR A 91 -7.89 -22.76 18.17
CA THR A 91 -6.59 -23.37 18.53
C THR A 91 -6.16 -22.85 19.89
N ALA A 92 -6.23 -23.77 20.84
CA ALA A 92 -5.76 -23.62 22.20
C ALA A 92 -4.27 -23.25 22.23
N ASN A 93 -3.98 -22.30 23.13
CA ASN A 93 -2.85 -22.30 24.05
C ASN A 93 -1.79 -23.40 23.84
N SER A 94 -0.64 -23.03 23.29
CA SER A 94 0.62 -23.71 23.61
C SER A 94 1.56 -22.63 24.13
N GLY A 95 1.64 -22.55 25.46
CA GLY A 95 2.73 -21.88 26.12
C GLY A 95 4.04 -22.54 25.71
N LYS A 96 5.00 -21.74 25.25
CA LYS A 96 6.40 -22.15 25.27
C LYS A 96 7.07 -21.41 26.41
N THR A 97 7.32 -22.21 27.43
CA THR A 97 7.97 -21.91 28.69
C THR A 97 9.34 -21.29 28.48
N SER A 98 9.77 -20.59 29.54
CA SER A 98 11.14 -20.24 29.86
C SER A 98 12.15 -21.31 29.45
N PHE A 99 13.27 -20.86 28.90
CA PHE A 99 14.52 -21.56 29.03
C PHE A 99 15.63 -20.50 29.03
N ASP A 100 16.00 -20.11 30.25
CA ASP A 100 17.31 -19.54 30.54
C ASP A 100 18.32 -20.66 30.31
N GLU A 101 19.12 -20.54 29.26
CA GLU A 101 20.45 -21.15 29.21
C GLU A 101 21.42 -20.09 28.69
N GLU A 102 22.39 -19.81 29.56
CA GLU A 102 23.62 -19.13 29.26
C GLU A 102 24.38 -19.99 28.25
N ASP A 103 24.85 -19.40 27.15
CA ASP A 103 25.90 -20.05 26.37
C ASP A 103 26.81 -19.01 25.70
N GLU A 104 28.09 -19.27 25.93
CA GLU A 104 29.25 -18.50 25.58
C GLU A 104 29.47 -18.34 24.06
N GLU A 105 30.25 -17.30 23.77
CA GLU A 105 31.17 -17.16 22.64
C GLU A 105 30.86 -17.94 21.34
N ASN A 106 30.26 -17.25 20.37
CA ASN A 106 30.60 -17.49 18.97
C ASN A 106 30.69 -16.17 18.19
N SER A 107 31.90 -15.61 18.17
CA SER A 107 32.22 -14.29 17.64
C SER A 107 32.41 -14.23 16.10
N ASP A 108 32.25 -15.33 15.36
CA ASP A 108 32.67 -15.37 13.94
C ASP A 108 31.53 -15.38 12.89
N GLN A 109 30.25 -15.41 13.30
CA GLN A 109 29.11 -15.31 12.37
C GLN A 109 28.77 -13.87 11.93
N SER A 110 29.59 -12.88 12.32
CA SER A 110 29.34 -11.44 12.20
C SER A 110 29.51 -10.89 10.76
N MET A 111 30.26 -11.55 9.89
CA MET A 111 30.67 -10.96 8.60
C MET A 111 29.77 -11.28 7.39
N LYS A 112 28.85 -12.26 7.45
CA LYS A 112 28.05 -12.71 6.28
C LYS A 112 26.63 -12.15 6.18
N ASN A 113 26.07 -11.53 7.23
CA ASN A 113 24.69 -11.01 7.25
C ASN A 113 24.56 -9.51 6.92
N LYS A 114 25.54 -8.89 6.25
CA LYS A 114 25.64 -7.42 6.13
C LYS A 114 24.68 -6.76 5.12
N TYR A 115 23.85 -7.53 4.39
CA TYR A 115 23.06 -7.01 3.26
C TYR A 115 21.56 -7.35 3.27
N THR A 116 21.02 -8.02 4.28
CA THR A 116 19.56 -8.18 4.36
C THR A 116 18.94 -6.85 4.79
N ARG A 117 18.01 -6.34 3.98
CA ARG A 117 17.26 -5.13 4.31
C ARG A 117 16.41 -5.43 5.55
N LYS A 118 16.70 -4.78 6.67
CA LYS A 118 15.86 -4.90 7.88
C LYS A 118 14.46 -4.39 7.56
N TYR A 119 13.45 -5.24 7.72
CA TYR A 119 12.05 -4.86 7.48
C TYR A 119 11.60 -3.85 8.54
N LYS A 120 10.87 -2.82 8.10
CA LYS A 120 10.25 -1.85 9.00
C LYS A 120 9.08 -2.51 9.70
N ARG A 121 9.01 -2.39 11.02
CA ARG A 121 7.88 -2.93 11.80
C ARG A 121 6.66 -2.01 11.67
N HIS A 122 5.48 -2.60 11.58
CA HIS A 122 4.20 -1.89 11.59
C HIS A 122 3.58 -1.93 13.01
N PRO A 123 2.82 -0.90 13.41
CA PRO A 123 2.08 -0.94 14.67
C PRO A 123 1.06 -2.09 14.66
N LYS A 124 0.76 -2.64 15.83
CA LYS A 124 -0.29 -3.64 15.98
C LYS A 124 -1.66 -3.01 15.65
N PRO A 125 -2.56 -3.73 14.94
CA PRO A 125 -3.92 -3.27 14.71
C PRO A 125 -4.69 -3.21 16.04
N ASP A 126 -5.63 -2.29 16.11
CA ASP A 126 -6.55 -2.15 17.25
C ASP A 126 -7.72 -3.13 17.12
N ILE A 127 -7.91 -3.99 18.11
CA ILE A 127 -9.00 -4.98 18.12
C ILE A 127 -10.34 -4.31 18.50
N ASN A 128 -10.30 -3.18 19.23
CA ASN A 128 -11.50 -2.53 19.74
C ASN A 128 -12.06 -1.45 18.80
N ALA A 129 -11.28 -1.05 17.79
CA ALA A 129 -11.73 -0.06 16.83
C ALA A 129 -12.84 -0.65 15.93
N PRO A 130 -13.88 0.13 15.60
CA PRO A 130 -14.87 -0.32 14.64
C PRO A 130 -14.20 -0.61 13.30
N ILE A 131 -14.69 -1.64 12.61
CA ILE A 131 -14.17 -2.08 11.32
C ILE A 131 -14.80 -1.23 10.21
N LYS A 132 -13.98 -0.78 9.25
CA LYS A 132 -14.47 -0.03 8.11
C LYS A 132 -15.39 -0.89 7.25
N PRO A 133 -16.58 -0.40 6.88
CA PRO A 133 -17.51 -1.17 6.08
C PRO A 133 -17.01 -1.30 4.63
N PRO A 134 -17.41 -2.37 3.93
CA PRO A 134 -17.06 -2.56 2.52
C PRO A 134 -17.72 -1.49 1.63
N SER A 135 -17.06 -1.14 0.52
CA SER A 135 -17.66 -0.29 -0.51
C SER A 135 -18.72 -1.04 -1.32
N ALA A 136 -19.52 -0.31 -2.10
CA ALA A 136 -20.57 -0.88 -2.93
C ALA A 136 -20.07 -2.03 -3.83
N TYR A 137 -18.94 -1.82 -4.51
CA TYR A 137 -18.30 -2.84 -5.33
C TYR A 137 -17.83 -4.02 -4.49
N VAL A 138 -17.24 -3.78 -3.31
CA VAL A 138 -16.75 -4.86 -2.45
C VAL A 138 -17.92 -5.73 -1.96
N MET A 139 -19.03 -5.11 -1.54
CA MET A 139 -20.26 -5.81 -1.15
C MET A 139 -20.76 -6.72 -2.28
N PHE A 140 -20.93 -6.16 -3.48
CA PHE A 140 -21.31 -6.92 -4.68
C PHE A 140 -20.30 -8.04 -4.99
N SER A 141 -19.01 -7.73 -4.97
CA SER A 141 -17.96 -8.69 -5.32
C SER A 141 -17.89 -9.86 -4.34
N ASN A 142 -18.19 -9.64 -3.07
CA ASN A 142 -18.22 -10.70 -2.06
C ASN A 142 -19.40 -11.65 -2.30
N GLU A 143 -20.57 -11.09 -2.61
CA GLU A 143 -21.76 -11.86 -2.98
C GLU A 143 -21.57 -12.63 -4.29
N ALA A 144 -20.97 -12.02 -5.30
CA ALA A 144 -20.68 -12.67 -6.56
C ALA A 144 -19.61 -13.77 -6.40
N ARG A 145 -18.56 -13.53 -5.59
CA ARG A 145 -17.55 -14.54 -5.25
C ARG A 145 -18.16 -15.72 -4.50
N SER A 146 -19.08 -15.49 -3.56
CA SER A 146 -19.71 -16.60 -2.83
C SER A 146 -20.55 -17.49 -3.75
N ARG A 147 -21.22 -16.92 -4.75
CA ARG A 147 -21.96 -17.70 -5.77
C ARG A 147 -21.06 -18.51 -6.70
N LEU A 148 -19.86 -18.00 -6.99
CA LEU A 148 -18.89 -18.63 -7.91
C LEU A 148 -17.90 -19.57 -7.20
N LYS A 149 -17.89 -19.58 -5.86
CA LYS A 149 -16.94 -20.37 -5.06
C LYS A 149 -17.07 -21.87 -5.32
N ASP A 150 -18.28 -22.33 -5.62
CA ASP A 150 -18.58 -23.75 -5.83
C ASP A 150 -18.15 -24.26 -7.23
N GLN A 151 -17.82 -23.34 -8.15
CA GLN A 151 -17.49 -23.68 -9.55
C GLN A 151 -16.02 -24.07 -9.76
N SER A 152 -15.22 -24.23 -8.69
CA SER A 152 -13.79 -24.61 -8.73
C SER A 152 -12.90 -23.71 -9.63
N LEU A 153 -13.33 -22.48 -9.88
CA LEU A 153 -12.61 -21.52 -10.71
C LEU A 153 -11.41 -20.94 -9.95
N SER A 154 -10.34 -20.61 -10.68
CA SER A 154 -9.22 -19.88 -10.11
C SER A 154 -9.66 -18.50 -9.62
N PHE A 155 -9.08 -18.03 -8.51
CA PHE A 155 -9.35 -16.69 -7.97
C PHE A 155 -9.22 -15.59 -9.05
N SER A 156 -8.22 -15.71 -9.91
CA SER A 156 -7.98 -14.78 -11.02
C SER A 156 -9.14 -14.74 -12.01
N ASP A 157 -9.78 -15.88 -12.29
CA ASP A 157 -10.89 -15.96 -13.24
C ASP A 157 -12.20 -15.49 -12.60
N ILE A 158 -12.42 -15.83 -11.33
CA ILE A 158 -13.53 -15.26 -10.54
C ILE A 158 -13.42 -13.73 -10.51
N ALA A 159 -12.23 -13.17 -10.29
CA ALA A 159 -12.03 -11.71 -10.28
C ALA A 159 -12.36 -11.05 -11.63
N LYS A 160 -12.07 -11.70 -12.76
CA LYS A 160 -12.46 -11.21 -14.10
C LYS A 160 -13.98 -11.22 -14.26
N ILE A 161 -14.62 -12.36 -13.97
CA ILE A 161 -16.07 -12.53 -14.08
C ILE A 161 -16.82 -11.49 -13.24
N VAL A 162 -16.43 -11.32 -11.98
CA VAL A 162 -17.06 -10.34 -11.07
C VAL A 162 -16.84 -8.91 -11.56
N GLY A 163 -15.66 -8.60 -12.07
CA GLY A 163 -15.37 -7.29 -12.65
C GLY A 163 -16.25 -6.97 -13.85
N ASP A 164 -16.49 -7.94 -14.72
CA ASP A 164 -17.34 -7.77 -15.90
C ASP A 164 -18.83 -7.72 -15.55
N GLN A 165 -19.28 -8.54 -14.58
CA GLN A 165 -20.64 -8.44 -14.04
C GLN A 165 -20.92 -7.06 -13.44
N TRP A 166 -19.97 -6.47 -12.70
CA TRP A 166 -20.15 -5.13 -12.14
C TRP A 166 -20.25 -4.03 -13.19
N LYS A 167 -19.45 -4.13 -14.27
CA LYS A 167 -19.51 -3.16 -15.39
C LYS A 167 -20.84 -3.24 -16.13
N ASN A 168 -21.37 -4.45 -16.29
CA ASN A 168 -22.62 -4.72 -16.98
C ASN A 168 -23.85 -4.62 -16.06
N LEU A 169 -23.65 -4.38 -14.76
CA LEU A 169 -24.72 -4.27 -13.78
C LEU A 169 -25.61 -3.05 -14.08
N GLY A 170 -26.93 -3.23 -14.00
CA GLY A 170 -27.88 -2.16 -14.24
C GLY A 170 -27.71 -0.99 -13.27
N SER A 171 -27.97 0.24 -13.73
CA SER A 171 -27.82 1.44 -12.91
C SER A 171 -28.70 1.41 -11.65
N ARG A 172 -29.88 0.78 -11.72
CA ARG A 172 -30.80 0.61 -10.59
C ARG A 172 -30.21 -0.31 -9.51
N GLU A 173 -29.65 -1.45 -9.90
CA GLU A 173 -29.04 -2.41 -8.98
C GLU A 173 -27.77 -1.84 -8.36
N LYS A 174 -26.93 -1.20 -9.18
CA LYS A 174 -25.73 -0.51 -8.72
C LYS A 174 -26.05 0.54 -7.64
N LYS A 175 -27.12 1.33 -7.82
CA LYS A 175 -27.59 2.31 -6.82
C LYS A 175 -28.02 1.67 -5.50
N ILE A 176 -28.52 0.43 -5.49
CA ILE A 176 -28.87 -0.28 -4.26
C ILE A 176 -27.61 -0.56 -3.45
N TYR A 177 -26.56 -1.11 -4.10
CA TYR A 177 -25.27 -1.34 -3.45
C TYR A 177 -24.62 -0.03 -2.98
N GLU A 178 -24.71 1.04 -3.76
CA GLU A 178 -24.23 2.37 -3.36
C GLU A 178 -24.95 2.89 -2.12
N ARG A 179 -26.28 2.80 -2.08
CA ARG A 179 -27.08 3.23 -0.92
C ARG A 179 -26.74 2.40 0.34
N ASN A 180 -26.60 1.08 0.19
CA ASN A 180 -26.25 0.20 1.30
C ASN A 180 -24.84 0.49 1.83
N ALA A 181 -23.87 0.72 0.94
CA ALA A 181 -22.52 1.09 1.32
C ALA A 181 -22.46 2.47 2.01
N MET A 182 -23.25 3.43 1.54
CA MET A 182 -23.38 4.74 2.19
C MET A 182 -23.95 4.60 3.61
N ARG A 183 -25.06 3.87 3.76
CA ARG A 183 -25.66 3.64 5.08
C ARG A 183 -24.69 2.96 6.05
N ALA A 184 -24.02 1.89 5.61
CA ALA A 184 -23.05 1.19 6.45
C ALA A 184 -21.87 2.10 6.84
N LYS A 185 -21.46 2.99 5.93
CA LYS A 185 -20.44 4.02 6.20
C LYS A 185 -20.90 5.01 7.27
N ASP A 186 -22.14 5.47 7.20
CA ASP A 186 -22.68 6.42 8.19
C ASP A 186 -22.74 5.76 9.58
N GLU A 187 -23.25 4.53 9.68
CA GLU A 187 -23.26 3.73 10.92
C GLU A 187 -21.85 3.53 11.50
N TYR A 188 -20.86 3.30 10.63
CA TYR A 188 -19.45 3.21 11.03
C TYR A 188 -18.90 4.52 11.58
N LEU A 189 -19.26 5.65 10.99
CA LEU A 189 -18.80 6.96 11.46
C LEU A 189 -19.34 7.27 12.86
N ASP A 190 -20.61 6.96 13.11
CA ASP A 190 -21.24 7.10 14.43
C ASP A 190 -20.56 6.20 15.47
N ALA A 191 -20.29 4.94 15.11
CA ALA A 191 -19.57 4.01 15.97
C ALA A 191 -18.13 4.48 16.26
N LEU A 192 -17.46 5.04 15.25
CA LEU A 192 -16.11 5.58 15.38
C LEU A 192 -16.06 6.80 16.29
N GLU A 193 -17.06 7.68 16.23
CA GLU A 193 -17.16 8.84 17.12
C GLU A 193 -17.33 8.40 18.57
N LYS A 194 -18.21 7.44 18.84
CA LYS A 194 -18.35 6.83 20.16
C LYS A 194 -17.05 6.18 20.62
N TYR A 195 -16.37 5.46 19.72
CA TYR A 195 -15.10 4.81 20.04
C TYR A 195 -14.02 5.79 20.46
N LYS A 196 -13.91 6.95 19.79
CA LYS A 196 -12.91 7.99 20.10
C LYS A 196 -13.03 8.53 21.52
N GLN A 197 -14.22 8.48 22.12
CA GLN A 197 -14.44 8.95 23.49
C GLN A 197 -14.02 7.92 24.55
N THR A 198 -13.80 6.65 24.16
CA THR A 198 -13.46 5.58 25.10
C THR A 198 -12.00 5.64 25.59
N LYS A 199 -11.75 5.09 26.79
CA LYS A 199 -10.38 4.92 27.31
C LYS A 199 -9.51 4.06 26.38
N LYS A 200 -10.08 3.01 25.77
CA LYS A 200 -9.40 2.11 24.84
C LYS A 200 -8.75 2.85 23.67
N TYR A 201 -9.46 3.82 23.09
CA TYR A 201 -8.92 4.65 22.02
C TYR A 201 -7.71 5.47 22.50
N ARG A 202 -7.78 6.05 23.71
CA ARG A 202 -6.67 6.83 24.30
C ARG A 202 -5.44 5.97 24.53
N ASP A 203 -5.63 4.78 25.09
CA ASP A 203 -4.55 3.81 25.33
C ASP A 203 -3.89 3.39 24.00
N TYR A 204 -4.70 3.14 22.96
CA TYR A 204 -4.19 2.82 21.63
C TYR A 204 -3.43 4.00 20.99
N GLN A 205 -3.90 5.23 21.16
CA GLN A 205 -3.16 6.42 20.70
C GLN A 205 -1.81 6.56 21.40
N ALA A 206 -1.75 6.32 22.71
CA ALA A 206 -0.49 6.32 23.46
C ALA A 206 0.47 5.22 22.97
N TYR A 207 -0.05 4.02 22.70
CA TYR A 207 0.74 2.96 22.07
C TYR A 207 1.29 3.39 20.70
N LEU A 208 0.48 4.05 19.85
CA LEU A 208 0.91 4.51 18.53
C LEU A 208 2.00 5.58 18.61
N THR A 209 1.93 6.51 19.56
CA THR A 209 2.95 7.54 19.75
C THR A 209 4.26 6.93 20.23
N GLU A 210 4.20 6.03 21.22
CA GLU A 210 5.36 5.31 21.74
C GLU A 210 6.01 4.45 20.66
N PHE A 211 5.21 3.70 19.89
CA PHE A 211 5.69 2.88 18.79
C PHE A 211 6.44 3.71 17.74
N LYS A 212 5.88 4.86 17.33
CA LYS A 212 6.51 5.78 16.38
C LYS A 212 7.82 6.35 16.93
N SER A 213 7.85 6.73 18.21
CA SER A 213 9.06 7.23 18.88
C SER A 213 10.16 6.17 18.92
N LYS A 214 9.84 4.95 19.36
CA LYS A 214 10.78 3.81 19.37
C LYS A 214 11.34 3.51 17.98
N GLN A 215 10.48 3.50 16.95
CA GLN A 215 10.92 3.33 15.57
C GLN A 215 11.83 4.47 15.08
N HIS A 216 11.55 5.72 15.46
CA HIS A 216 12.40 6.85 15.11
C HIS A 216 13.78 6.76 15.76
N GLU A 217 13.84 6.46 17.06
CA GLU A 217 15.12 6.34 17.79
C GLU A 217 15.94 5.12 17.30
N GLU A 218 15.29 3.99 16.99
CA GLU A 218 15.97 2.84 16.36
C GLU A 218 16.61 3.24 15.02
N ASN A 219 15.87 3.94 14.16
CA ASN A 219 16.39 4.42 12.87
C ASN A 219 17.55 5.42 13.06
N LYS A 220 17.44 6.30 14.06
CA LYS A 220 18.51 7.25 14.42
C LYS A 220 19.76 6.53 14.92
N ARG A 221 19.60 5.50 15.77
CA ARG A 221 20.68 4.65 16.28
C ARG A 221 21.38 3.90 15.15
N ILE A 222 20.62 3.26 14.26
CA ILE A 222 21.14 2.59 13.06
C ILE A 222 21.93 3.59 12.19
N THR A 223 21.40 4.79 11.98
CA THR A 223 22.06 5.82 11.18
C THR A 223 23.39 6.27 11.80
N ARG A 224 23.41 6.51 13.12
CA ARG A 224 24.62 6.87 13.88
C ARG A 224 25.67 5.76 13.80
N GLN A 225 25.27 4.50 14.00
CA GLN A 225 26.16 3.34 13.91
C GLN A 225 26.75 3.21 12.49
N ARG A 226 25.93 3.36 11.44
CA ARG A 226 26.41 3.34 10.05
C ARG A 226 27.41 4.47 9.76
N LYS A 227 27.19 5.68 10.28
CA LYS A 227 28.14 6.80 10.14
C LYS A 227 29.46 6.52 10.86
N ARG A 228 29.41 5.93 12.07
CA ARG A 228 30.62 5.54 12.83
C ARG A 228 31.42 4.48 12.09
N LEU A 229 30.79 3.38 11.67
CA LEU A 229 31.44 2.32 10.90
C LEU A 229 32.08 2.85 9.61
N LYS A 230 31.42 3.79 8.91
CA LYS A 230 31.99 4.43 7.73
C LYS A 230 33.24 5.25 8.07
N ARG A 231 33.22 6.01 9.17
CA ARG A 231 34.39 6.77 9.63
C ARG A 231 35.56 5.85 9.98
N ASP A 232 35.32 4.83 10.78
CA ASP A 232 36.35 3.89 11.24
C ASP A 232 36.97 3.11 10.07
N SER A 233 36.19 2.81 9.03
CA SER A 233 36.72 2.20 7.79
C SER A 233 37.66 3.14 7.00
N LEU A 234 37.40 4.45 7.01
CA LEU A 234 38.21 5.43 6.28
C LEU A 234 39.53 5.72 7.02
N THR A 235 39.51 5.73 8.35
CA THR A 235 40.73 5.92 9.16
C THR A 235 41.64 4.70 9.10
N SER A 236 41.08 3.48 9.17
CA SER A 236 41.82 2.22 9.01
C SER A 236 42.55 2.13 7.66
N SER A 237 41.96 2.63 6.57
CA SER A 237 42.62 2.66 5.26
C SER A 237 43.73 3.70 5.14
N SER A 238 43.78 4.70 6.03
CA SER A 238 44.77 5.79 5.97
C SER A 238 46.03 5.51 6.80
N VAL A 239 45.98 4.58 7.78
CA VAL A 239 47.12 4.21 8.65
C VAL A 239 47.98 3.10 8.02
N LYS A 240 47.56 2.49 6.90
CA LYS A 240 48.29 1.42 6.19
C LYS A 240 49.17 1.94 5.03
N ARG A 241 49.69 3.17 5.09
CA ARG A 241 50.65 3.70 4.11
C ARG A 241 51.90 4.19 4.78
#